data_AF-A0A6G7J7B9-F1
#
_entry.id   AF-A0A6G7J7B9-F1
#
_cell.length_a   1.000
_cell.length_b   1.000
_cell.length_c   1.000
_cell.angle_alpha   90.00
_cell.angle_beta   90.00
_cell.angle_gamma   90.00
#
_symmetry.space_group_name_H-M   'P 1'
#
loop_
_entity.id
_entity.type
_entity.pdbx_description
1 polymer ?
#
loop_
_entity_poly.entity_id
_entity_poly.type
_entity_poly.pdbx_seq_one_letter_code
_entity_poly.pdbx_strand_id
1 'polypeptide(L)'
;MSNTTSKFAKDYLQKRGYAKAGPKISRIKGTPDIYVNWKHKSVLELLTEDKEFEDPIEIIIKRSRNLVLKAFNAGWVGPPFNMSHLASLMGYKVTPNELISEARIIPENDSFIIEYNPFQSTARTNFSIAHEIAHTLFTDCADTIRYRKNHLESGSWELEFLCNIGASELLLPYAEFTTTANSIDPTISNIISLARDYQASVESVFLRLCTVVDYPCTVAICSYNREGELIVSYSQKSKESNLVLEKGSKIDFNSSAYECKRPGWTSYGVESWEEFNGEEFNVESVGLSPIRKQLVPRVGILISPSKFVKKRNKGIYLVSGDATEPRGDNKKIIVQIVNNHAGVGFGFGKALAKKYKETKSSLQNWKKDKNNFKLGETNLVRVDFDIIVFQILAQDGLYPKDGNIPLKYSSLRDGLISLRKYIEQNPDYTVHMPPIGSGQAKGNWNIIKGIIYDELASYGINVTIYFLPNNNVPPPNINQSLILKEVDEE
;
A
#
# COMPACT_ATOMS: atom_id res chain seq x y z
N MET A 1 24.95 5.46 18.47
CA MET A 1 24.40 4.32 17.70
C MET A 1 24.09 4.86 16.32
N SER A 2 24.66 4.28 15.26
CA SER A 2 24.37 4.72 13.89
C SER A 2 22.93 4.33 13.57
N ASN A 3 22.07 5.31 13.32
CA ASN A 3 20.69 5.07 12.90
C ASN A 3 20.72 4.44 11.50
N THR A 4 20.59 3.12 11.45
CA THR A 4 20.70 2.29 10.25
C THR A 4 19.44 2.48 9.41
N THR A 5 19.57 2.95 8.17
CA THR A 5 18.42 3.18 7.28
C THR A 5 18.26 2.04 6.27
N SER A 6 17.04 1.74 5.84
CA SER A 6 16.77 0.74 4.81
C SER A 6 17.32 1.14 3.43
N LYS A 7 17.57 0.14 2.57
CA LYS A 7 17.96 0.31 1.15
C LYS A 7 17.01 1.25 0.37
N PHE A 8 15.77 1.38 0.82
CA PHE A 8 14.75 2.26 0.24
C PHE A 8 15.07 3.75 0.43
N ALA A 9 15.56 4.18 1.60
CA ALA A 9 15.95 5.56 1.84
C ALA A 9 17.16 5.98 0.97
N LYS A 10 18.13 5.07 0.81
CA LYS A 10 19.28 5.23 -0.10
C LYS A 10 18.79 5.53 -1.51
N ASP A 11 17.89 4.69 -2.04
CA ASP A 11 17.34 4.84 -3.37
C ASP A 11 16.51 6.13 -3.50
N TYR A 12 15.62 6.44 -2.56
CA TYR A 12 14.76 7.62 -2.65
C TYR A 12 15.54 8.94 -2.53
N LEU A 13 16.50 9.04 -1.59
CA LEU A 13 17.29 10.26 -1.37
C LEU A 13 18.30 10.52 -2.49
N GLN A 14 18.88 9.47 -3.05
CA GLN A 14 19.71 9.55 -4.26
C GLN A 14 18.87 9.99 -5.46
N LYS A 15 17.64 9.45 -5.61
CA LYS A 15 16.67 9.82 -6.65
C LYS A 15 16.26 11.29 -6.58
N ARG A 16 16.00 11.85 -5.39
CA ARG A 16 15.58 13.26 -5.23
C ARG A 16 16.71 14.28 -5.00
N GLY A 17 17.97 13.83 -4.95
CA GLY A 17 19.13 14.73 -4.88
C GLY A 17 19.42 15.34 -3.51
N TYR A 18 18.96 14.71 -2.43
CA TYR A 18 19.17 15.19 -1.05
C TYR A 18 20.44 14.63 -0.39
N ALA A 19 21.10 13.62 -0.99
CA ALA A 19 22.37 13.12 -0.51
C ALA A 19 23.51 14.11 -0.80
N LYS A 20 24.01 14.83 0.22
CA LYS A 20 25.29 15.53 0.13
C LYS A 20 26.42 14.50 0.18
N ALA A 21 27.28 14.50 -0.84
CA ALA A 21 28.54 13.78 -0.80
C ALA A 21 29.38 14.28 0.39
N GLY A 22 29.66 13.40 1.35
CA GLY A 22 30.72 13.62 2.33
C GLY A 22 32.09 13.68 1.64
N PRO A 23 33.13 14.20 2.32
CA PRO A 23 34.42 14.45 1.70
C PRO A 23 35.04 13.15 1.16
N LYS A 24 35.70 13.25 0.01
CA LYS A 24 36.41 12.16 -0.67
C LYS A 24 37.34 11.45 0.30
N ILE A 25 37.00 10.22 0.68
CA ILE A 25 37.93 9.28 1.31
C ILE A 25 38.37 8.29 0.21
N SER A 26 39.68 8.04 0.20
CA SER A 26 40.43 7.27 -0.79
C SER A 26 39.88 5.85 -1.02
N ARG A 27 40.06 5.38 -2.26
CA ARG A 27 39.68 4.07 -2.80
C ARG A 27 39.86 2.92 -1.80
N ILE A 28 38.75 2.34 -1.34
CA ILE A 28 38.66 0.98 -0.82
C ILE A 28 37.61 0.25 -1.65
N LYS A 29 37.96 -0.93 -2.18
CA LYS A 29 37.03 -1.80 -2.93
C LYS A 29 35.95 -2.33 -1.99
N GLY A 30 34.73 -1.87 -2.19
CA GLY A 30 33.53 -2.19 -1.44
C GLY A 30 32.60 -0.99 -1.54
N THR A 31 31.35 -1.18 -1.96
CA THR A 31 30.37 -0.09 -2.03
C THR A 31 30.26 0.56 -0.65
N PRO A 32 30.59 1.86 -0.48
CA PRO A 32 30.46 2.49 0.82
C PRO A 32 28.99 2.52 1.21
N ASP A 33 28.65 1.97 2.38
CA ASP A 33 27.33 2.15 2.98
C ASP A 33 27.18 3.64 3.33
N ILE A 34 26.35 4.33 2.55
CA ILE A 34 26.02 5.74 2.78
C ILE A 34 24.88 5.75 3.80
N TYR A 35 25.22 6.04 5.06
CA TYR A 35 24.25 6.23 6.13
C TYR A 35 23.66 7.64 6.07
N VAL A 36 22.32 7.75 6.11
CA VAL A 36 21.65 9.04 6.29
C VAL A 36 21.70 9.35 7.77
N ASN A 37 22.50 10.34 8.15
CA ASN A 37 22.52 10.82 9.51
C ASN A 37 21.36 11.81 9.70
N TRP A 38 20.20 11.29 10.15
CA TRP A 38 19.02 12.08 10.52
C TRP A 38 19.36 13.05 11.66
N LYS A 39 19.04 14.33 11.48
CA LYS A 39 19.41 15.41 12.41
C LYS A 39 18.25 16.30 12.83
N HIS A 40 17.13 16.24 12.13
CA HIS A 40 15.97 17.07 12.43
C HIS A 40 15.34 16.67 13.76
N LYS A 41 15.03 17.66 14.62
CA LYS A 41 14.48 17.43 15.97
C LYS A 41 13.27 16.49 15.95
N SER A 42 12.27 16.80 15.13
CA SER A 42 11.04 15.99 15.02
C SER A 42 11.30 14.55 14.54
N VAL A 43 12.34 14.33 13.72
CA VAL A 43 12.68 13.00 13.21
C VAL A 43 13.42 12.19 14.28
N LEU A 44 14.28 12.84 15.05
CA LEU A 44 14.92 12.22 16.21
C LEU A 44 13.89 11.85 17.28
N GLU A 45 12.93 12.74 17.55
CA GLU A 45 11.83 12.47 18.47
C GLU A 45 10.94 11.31 17.99
N LEU A 46 10.57 11.31 16.71
CA LEU A 46 9.87 10.19 16.06
C LEU A 46 10.59 8.85 16.28
N LEU A 47 11.92 8.83 16.14
CA LEU A 47 12.75 7.63 16.37
C LEU A 47 12.81 7.20 17.83
N THR A 48 12.74 8.12 18.78
CA THR A 48 12.71 7.77 20.21
C THR A 48 11.37 7.20 20.68
N GLU A 49 10.29 7.52 19.97
CA GLU A 49 8.93 7.11 20.32
C GLU A 49 8.58 5.69 19.86
N ASP A 50 9.04 5.28 18.68
CA ASP A 50 8.76 3.96 18.13
C ASP A 50 9.88 2.98 18.51
N LYS A 51 9.51 1.88 19.17
CA LYS A 51 10.44 0.84 19.62
C LYS A 51 10.53 -0.35 18.65
N GLU A 52 9.69 -0.37 17.63
CA GLU A 52 9.57 -1.49 16.67
C GLU A 52 10.46 -1.29 15.45
N PHE A 53 10.64 -0.04 15.00
CA PHE A 53 11.39 0.29 13.80
C PHE A 53 12.53 1.28 14.07
N GLU A 54 13.69 1.02 13.48
CA GLU A 54 14.86 1.91 13.54
C GLU A 54 14.92 2.89 12.34
N ASP A 55 14.10 2.69 11.32
CA ASP A 55 14.01 3.55 10.13
C ASP A 55 12.79 4.49 10.23
N PRO A 56 12.98 5.83 10.22
CA PRO A 56 11.85 6.76 10.34
C PRO A 56 10.87 6.68 9.16
N ILE A 57 11.29 6.13 8.01
CA ILE A 57 10.38 5.85 6.89
C ILE A 57 9.36 4.78 7.26
N GLU A 58 9.82 3.68 7.86
CA GLU A 58 8.94 2.58 8.27
C GLU A 58 7.96 3.04 9.35
N ILE A 59 8.42 3.88 10.28
CA ILE A 59 7.57 4.51 11.30
C ILE A 59 6.49 5.37 10.64
N ILE A 60 6.84 6.23 9.68
CA ILE A 60 5.85 7.11 9.02
C ILE A 60 4.87 6.33 8.16
N ILE A 61 5.32 5.29 7.45
CA ILE A 61 4.43 4.40 6.71
C ILE A 61 3.44 3.73 7.67
N LYS A 62 3.92 3.17 8.79
CA LYS A 62 3.09 2.56 9.83
C LYS A 62 2.08 3.55 10.40
N ARG A 63 2.51 4.74 10.84
CA ARG A 63 1.63 5.77 11.41
C ARG A 63 0.58 6.23 10.39
N SER A 64 0.98 6.41 9.13
CA SER A 64 0.06 6.78 8.04
C SER A 64 -0.99 5.70 7.80
N ARG A 65 -0.60 4.43 7.72
CA ARG A 65 -1.53 3.30 7.54
C ARG A 65 -2.48 3.15 8.73
N ASN A 66 -2.01 3.37 9.95
CA ASN A 66 -2.88 3.38 11.13
C ASN A 66 -3.91 4.51 11.07
N LEU A 67 -3.52 5.71 10.61
CA LEU A 67 -4.43 6.83 10.38
C LEU A 67 -5.48 6.49 9.31
N VAL A 68 -5.05 5.89 8.20
CA VAL A 68 -5.95 5.40 7.13
C VAL A 68 -6.97 4.40 7.69
N LEU A 69 -6.52 3.40 8.46
CA LEU A 69 -7.41 2.42 9.08
C LEU A 69 -8.42 3.06 10.04
N LYS A 70 -7.96 4.01 10.87
CA LYS A 70 -8.84 4.81 11.75
C LYS A 70 -9.88 5.56 10.94
N ALA A 71 -9.47 6.21 9.84
CA ALA A 71 -10.36 6.95 8.97
C ALA A 71 -11.38 6.04 8.27
N PHE A 72 -10.97 4.88 7.75
CA PHE A 72 -11.89 3.89 7.17
C PHE A 72 -12.94 3.42 8.18
N ASN A 73 -12.53 3.18 9.43
CA ASN A 73 -13.47 2.82 10.51
C ASN A 73 -14.46 3.95 10.83
N ALA A 74 -14.07 5.20 10.58
CA ALA A 74 -14.90 6.38 10.78
C ALA A 74 -15.72 6.76 9.52
N GLY A 75 -15.74 5.92 8.48
CA GLY A 75 -16.56 6.14 7.28
C GLY A 75 -15.87 6.93 6.17
N TRP A 76 -14.53 7.01 6.18
CA TRP A 76 -13.79 7.58 5.07
C TRP A 76 -13.83 6.63 3.86
N VAL A 77 -14.40 7.12 2.75
CA VAL A 77 -14.62 6.35 1.52
C VAL A 77 -13.94 7.02 0.33
N GLY A 78 -13.64 6.21 -0.68
CA GLY A 78 -13.04 6.59 -1.95
C GLY A 78 -12.93 5.37 -2.87
N PRO A 79 -12.20 5.46 -3.98
CA PRO A 79 -11.65 6.69 -4.57
C PRO A 79 -12.75 7.62 -5.17
N PRO A 80 -12.52 8.94 -5.24
CA PRO A 80 -11.37 9.65 -4.68
C PRO A 80 -11.45 9.72 -3.16
N PHE A 81 -10.30 9.56 -2.50
CA PHE A 81 -10.20 9.75 -1.06
C PHE A 81 -10.16 11.24 -0.75
N ASN A 82 -11.24 11.79 -0.19
CA ASN A 82 -11.35 13.22 0.06
C ASN A 82 -10.52 13.63 1.29
N MET A 83 -9.47 14.43 1.07
CA MET A 83 -8.54 14.85 2.13
C MET A 83 -9.15 15.84 3.13
N SER A 84 -10.10 16.67 2.71
CA SER A 84 -10.84 17.54 3.63
C SER A 84 -11.75 16.74 4.54
N HIS A 85 -12.37 15.66 4.03
CA HIS A 85 -13.13 14.73 4.85
C HIS A 85 -12.21 13.97 5.82
N LEU A 86 -11.04 13.52 5.38
CA LEU A 86 -10.03 12.90 6.26
C LEU A 86 -9.65 13.83 7.42
N ALA A 87 -9.32 15.08 7.11
CA ALA A 87 -8.99 16.10 8.10
C ALA A 87 -10.14 16.28 9.10
N SER A 88 -11.39 16.39 8.63
CA SER A 88 -12.56 16.51 9.50
C SER A 88 -12.75 15.30 10.42
N LEU A 89 -12.51 14.08 9.94
CA LEU A 89 -12.58 12.86 10.76
C LEU A 89 -11.50 12.84 11.86
N MET A 90 -10.37 13.50 11.61
CA MET A 90 -9.31 13.69 12.60
C MET A 90 -9.56 14.90 13.53
N GLY A 91 -10.65 15.64 13.32
CA GLY A 91 -11.01 16.83 14.11
C GLY A 91 -10.39 18.13 13.59
N TYR A 92 -9.72 18.10 12.45
CA TYR A 92 -9.02 19.26 11.87
C TYR A 92 -9.95 20.08 10.98
N LYS A 93 -9.76 21.40 10.98
CA LYS A 93 -10.49 22.33 10.12
C LYS A 93 -9.70 22.57 8.84
N VAL A 94 -10.36 22.52 7.68
CA VAL A 94 -9.72 22.83 6.39
C VAL A 94 -10.35 24.08 5.79
N THR A 95 -9.52 25.08 5.46
CA THR A 95 -9.98 26.37 4.94
C THR A 95 -9.15 26.83 3.73
N PRO A 96 -9.78 27.40 2.69
CA PRO A 96 -9.03 28.01 1.59
C PRO A 96 -8.35 29.30 2.05
N ASN A 97 -7.12 29.52 1.58
CA ASN A 97 -6.37 30.77 1.73
C ASN A 97 -5.57 31.05 0.45
N GLU A 98 -5.95 32.11 -0.26
CA GLU A 98 -5.34 32.50 -1.53
C GLU A 98 -3.95 33.15 -1.38
N LEU A 99 -3.62 33.62 -0.17
CA LEU A 99 -2.39 34.35 0.12
C LEU A 99 -1.18 33.44 0.38
N ILE A 100 -1.40 32.14 0.58
CA ILE A 100 -0.33 31.16 0.80
C ILE A 100 0.07 30.45 -0.49
N SER A 101 1.30 29.95 -0.54
CA SER A 101 1.79 29.34 -1.78
C SER A 101 1.17 27.98 -2.10
N GLU A 102 0.89 27.12 -1.09
CA GLU A 102 0.35 25.77 -1.28
C GLU A 102 -0.56 25.33 -0.14
N ALA A 103 0.00 25.01 1.01
CA ALA A 103 -0.74 24.72 2.23
C ALA A 103 0.14 25.01 3.45
N ARG A 104 -0.50 25.12 4.61
CA ARG A 104 0.15 25.17 5.92
C ARG A 104 -0.76 24.58 6.98
N ILE A 105 -0.17 24.06 8.05
CA ILE A 105 -0.87 23.61 9.24
C ILE A 105 -0.59 24.56 10.42
N ILE A 106 -1.66 24.92 11.12
CA ILE A 106 -1.63 25.85 12.26
C ILE A 106 -2.23 25.13 13.46
N PRO A 107 -1.52 24.99 14.59
CA PRO A 107 -2.10 24.51 15.83
C PRO A 107 -3.14 25.52 16.35
N GLU A 108 -4.32 25.04 16.72
CA GLU A 108 -5.40 25.83 17.32
C GLU A 108 -5.97 25.05 18.52
N ASN A 109 -5.65 25.49 19.74
CA ASN A 109 -5.98 24.77 20.98
C ASN A 109 -5.49 23.30 20.92
N ASP A 110 -6.41 22.34 21.11
CA ASP A 110 -6.17 20.89 21.00
C ASP A 110 -6.48 20.31 19.60
N SER A 111 -6.47 21.16 18.56
CA SER A 111 -6.73 20.77 17.16
C SER A 111 -5.82 21.52 16.18
N PHE A 112 -6.06 21.34 14.88
CA PHE A 112 -5.30 21.95 13.79
C PHE A 112 -6.23 22.59 12.75
N ILE A 113 -5.80 23.74 12.22
CA ILE A 113 -6.33 24.35 11.00
C ILE A 113 -5.35 24.08 9.86
N ILE A 114 -5.85 23.51 8.77
CA ILE A 114 -5.14 23.36 7.51
C ILE A 114 -5.65 24.43 6.55
N GLU A 115 -4.75 25.34 6.17
CA GLU A 115 -5.03 26.29 5.10
C GLU A 115 -4.44 25.80 3.79
N TYR A 116 -5.17 25.92 2.68
CA TYR A 116 -4.68 25.53 1.34
C TYR A 116 -4.96 26.60 0.29
N ASN A 117 -4.11 26.70 -0.73
CA ASN A 117 -4.30 27.58 -1.87
C ASN A 117 -5.29 26.96 -2.86
N PRO A 118 -6.48 27.58 -3.08
CA PRO A 118 -7.53 27.01 -3.92
C PRO A 118 -7.23 27.11 -5.43
N PHE A 119 -6.23 27.89 -5.85
CA PHE A 119 -5.84 28.04 -7.26
C PHE A 119 -4.84 26.98 -7.74
N GLN A 120 -4.52 25.99 -6.90
CA GLN A 120 -3.77 24.81 -7.33
C GLN A 120 -4.69 23.81 -8.04
N SER A 121 -4.10 22.94 -8.88
CA SER A 121 -4.85 21.83 -9.47
C SER A 121 -5.39 20.90 -8.38
N THR A 122 -6.50 20.21 -8.64
CA THR A 122 -7.13 19.29 -7.66
C THR A 122 -6.12 18.30 -7.07
N ALA A 123 -5.30 17.66 -7.91
CA ALA A 123 -4.26 16.74 -7.46
C ALA A 123 -3.21 17.41 -6.56
N ARG A 124 -2.83 18.66 -6.85
CA ARG A 124 -1.87 19.41 -6.04
C ARG A 124 -2.50 19.88 -4.72
N THR A 125 -3.75 20.30 -4.74
CA THR A 125 -4.54 20.65 -3.55
C THR A 125 -4.66 19.44 -2.63
N ASN A 126 -5.12 18.30 -3.16
CA ASN A 126 -5.25 17.05 -2.41
C ASN A 126 -3.92 16.61 -1.80
N PHE A 127 -2.83 16.61 -2.58
CA PHE A 127 -1.51 16.27 -2.05
C PHE A 127 -1.02 17.24 -0.97
N SER A 128 -1.33 18.54 -1.10
CA SER A 128 -0.90 19.55 -0.13
C SER A 128 -1.67 19.41 1.18
N ILE A 129 -3.00 19.18 1.13
CA ILE A 129 -3.78 18.89 2.34
C ILE A 129 -3.30 17.59 3.00
N ALA A 130 -3.06 16.53 2.21
CA ALA A 130 -2.52 15.26 2.72
C ALA A 130 -1.15 15.44 3.39
N HIS A 131 -0.30 16.32 2.86
CA HIS A 131 1.00 16.68 3.43
C HIS A 131 0.85 17.39 4.78
N GLU A 132 -0.09 18.33 4.89
CA GLU A 132 -0.39 18.98 6.18
C GLU A 132 -0.93 17.98 7.20
N ILE A 133 -1.80 17.04 6.80
CA ILE A 133 -2.24 15.94 7.68
C ILE A 133 -1.04 15.09 8.10
N ALA A 134 -0.09 14.82 7.21
CA ALA A 134 1.10 14.02 7.50
C ALA A 134 2.02 14.69 8.55
N HIS A 135 2.02 16.03 8.68
CA HIS A 135 2.72 16.69 9.77
C HIS A 135 2.21 16.26 11.16
N THR A 136 0.91 15.94 11.28
CA THR A 136 0.31 15.49 12.55
C THR A 136 0.74 14.09 12.98
N LEU A 137 1.48 13.37 12.13
CA LEU A 137 2.08 12.07 12.49
C LEU A 137 3.32 12.24 13.38
N PHE A 138 3.81 13.47 13.53
CA PHE A 138 4.86 13.85 14.47
C PHE A 138 4.20 14.49 15.70
N THR A 139 4.57 14.03 16.89
CA THR A 139 3.98 14.45 18.17
C THR A 139 4.26 15.91 18.50
N ASP A 140 5.43 16.41 18.12
CA ASP A 140 5.85 17.81 18.25
C ASP A 140 5.21 18.76 17.21
N CYS A 141 4.18 18.30 16.47
CA CYS A 141 3.49 19.12 15.48
C CYS A 141 2.74 20.30 16.09
N ALA A 142 2.29 20.20 17.33
CA ALA A 142 1.58 21.29 18.03
C ALA A 142 2.52 22.41 18.53
N ASP A 143 3.83 22.15 18.63
CA ASP A 143 4.79 23.05 19.28
C ASP A 143 5.07 24.31 18.46
N THR A 144 4.90 24.26 17.14
CA THR A 144 5.22 25.37 16.22
C THR A 144 4.28 25.40 15.03
N ILE A 145 4.06 26.60 14.46
CA ILE A 145 3.39 26.72 13.15
C ILE A 145 4.36 26.18 12.09
N ARG A 146 3.97 25.11 11.40
CA ARG A 146 4.80 24.48 10.37
C ARG A 146 4.44 25.05 8.99
N TYR A 147 5.47 25.49 8.28
CA TYR A 147 5.36 25.91 6.90
C TYR A 147 6.10 24.91 6.04
N ARG A 148 5.51 24.51 4.91
CA ARG A 148 6.11 23.65 3.87
C ARG A 148 7.50 24.09 3.36
N LYS A 149 7.99 25.29 3.72
CA LYS A 149 9.26 25.88 3.26
C LYS A 149 9.97 26.77 4.29
N ASN A 150 9.95 26.44 5.57
CA ASN A 150 10.88 27.10 6.51
C ASN A 150 12.31 26.56 6.30
N HIS A 151 13.00 27.10 5.28
CA HIS A 151 14.39 26.82 4.91
C HIS A 151 15.44 27.24 5.97
N LEU A 152 14.99 27.75 7.11
CA LEU A 152 15.86 28.32 8.15
C LEU A 152 16.38 27.25 9.14
N GLU A 153 15.77 26.06 9.18
CA GLU A 153 16.21 24.98 10.07
C GLU A 153 17.09 23.93 9.36
N SER A 154 18.22 23.60 9.99
CA SER A 154 19.11 22.51 9.57
C SER A 154 18.37 21.17 9.63
N GLY A 155 18.32 20.43 8.52
CA GLY A 155 17.61 19.15 8.44
C GLY A 155 16.13 19.26 8.07
N SER A 156 15.60 20.46 7.78
CA SER A 156 14.20 20.68 7.36
C SER A 156 13.74 19.79 6.19
N TRP A 157 14.67 19.40 5.31
CA TRP A 157 14.38 18.47 4.21
C TRP A 157 13.94 17.08 4.70
N GLU A 158 14.40 16.63 5.87
CA GLU A 158 14.12 15.30 6.44
C GLU A 158 12.64 15.20 6.82
N LEU A 159 12.13 16.21 7.53
CA LEU A 159 10.72 16.32 7.90
C LEU A 159 9.85 16.41 6.65
N GLU A 160 10.17 17.31 5.71
CA GLU A 160 9.46 17.47 4.43
C GLU A 160 9.41 16.17 3.62
N PHE A 161 10.53 15.44 3.59
CA PHE A 161 10.64 14.15 2.93
C PHE A 161 9.68 13.12 3.52
N LEU A 162 9.67 12.98 4.85
CA LEU A 162 8.80 12.04 5.53
C LEU A 162 7.32 12.45 5.39
N CYS A 163 6.99 13.74 5.45
CA CYS A 163 5.64 14.23 5.20
C CYS A 163 5.18 13.93 3.76
N ASN A 164 6.07 13.99 2.76
CA ASN A 164 5.73 13.56 1.39
C ASN A 164 5.43 12.06 1.30
N ILE A 165 6.14 11.21 2.07
CA ILE A 165 5.84 9.78 2.15
C ILE A 165 4.47 9.57 2.80
N GLY A 166 4.22 10.21 3.96
CA GLY A 166 2.93 10.14 4.63
C GLY A 166 1.77 10.62 3.74
N ALA A 167 1.92 11.78 3.09
CA ALA A 167 0.93 12.28 2.13
C ALA A 167 0.60 11.27 1.02
N SER A 168 1.61 10.54 0.54
CA SER A 168 1.43 9.52 -0.50
C SER A 168 0.71 8.27 0.04
N GLU A 169 0.94 7.88 1.30
CA GLU A 169 0.19 6.80 1.98
C GLU A 169 -1.28 7.18 2.21
N LEU A 170 -1.56 8.45 2.52
CA LEU A 170 -2.93 8.94 2.71
C LEU A 170 -3.67 9.06 1.37
N LEU A 171 -3.05 9.67 0.36
CA LEU A 171 -3.69 9.93 -0.93
C LEU A 171 -3.94 8.65 -1.75
N LEU A 172 -3.05 7.68 -1.63
CA LEU A 172 -3.13 6.38 -2.32
C LEU A 172 -3.06 5.26 -1.27
N PRO A 173 -4.15 5.00 -0.52
CA PRO A 173 -4.17 4.01 0.56
C PRO A 173 -3.70 2.65 0.09
N TYR A 174 -2.69 2.08 0.77
CA TYR A 174 -2.02 0.86 0.33
C TYR A 174 -3.00 -0.29 0.05
N ALA A 175 -3.87 -0.64 1.00
CA ALA A 175 -4.80 -1.76 0.86
C ALA A 175 -5.76 -1.63 -0.36
N GLU A 176 -6.34 -0.44 -0.55
CA GLU A 176 -7.29 -0.21 -1.64
C GLU A 176 -6.56 -0.07 -2.98
N PHE A 177 -5.53 0.78 -3.03
CA PHE A 177 -4.81 1.05 -4.27
C PHE A 177 -4.13 -0.21 -4.82
N THR A 178 -3.63 -1.08 -3.95
CA THR A 178 -3.03 -2.35 -4.38
C THR A 178 -4.04 -3.25 -5.10
N THR A 179 -5.26 -3.33 -4.59
CA THR A 179 -6.34 -4.10 -5.23
C THR A 179 -6.66 -3.53 -6.61
N THR A 180 -6.82 -2.21 -6.71
CA THR A 180 -7.15 -1.55 -7.98
C THR A 180 -6.01 -1.66 -9.00
N ALA A 181 -4.78 -1.40 -8.58
CA ALA A 181 -3.59 -1.46 -9.44
C ALA A 181 -3.36 -2.87 -10.02
N ASN A 182 -3.54 -3.91 -9.21
CA ASN A 182 -3.40 -5.29 -9.68
C ASN A 182 -4.62 -5.78 -10.48
N SER A 183 -5.73 -5.04 -10.52
CA SER A 183 -6.92 -5.40 -11.32
C SER A 183 -6.86 -4.93 -12.78
N ILE A 184 -5.96 -3.99 -13.11
CA ILE A 184 -5.85 -3.40 -14.45
C ILE A 184 -4.56 -3.83 -15.15
N ASP A 185 -4.52 -3.70 -16.47
CA ASP A 185 -3.29 -3.90 -17.24
C ASP A 185 -2.35 -2.69 -17.09
N PRO A 186 -1.02 -2.91 -17.08
CA PRO A 186 -0.04 -1.84 -16.91
C PRO A 186 0.12 -1.03 -18.19
N THR A 187 -0.86 -0.19 -18.50
CA THR A 187 -0.80 0.77 -19.61
C THR A 187 -0.86 2.20 -19.08
N ILE A 188 -0.31 3.15 -19.83
CA ILE A 188 -0.36 4.58 -19.53
C ILE A 188 -1.80 5.07 -19.48
N SER A 189 -2.67 4.59 -20.37
CA SER A 189 -4.09 4.93 -20.34
C SER A 189 -4.74 4.55 -19.00
N ASN A 190 -4.48 3.34 -18.52
CA ASN A 190 -4.97 2.85 -17.24
C ASN A 190 -4.39 3.62 -16.05
N ILE A 191 -3.10 3.99 -16.10
CA ILE A 191 -2.45 4.82 -15.07
C ILE A 191 -3.03 6.24 -15.03
N ILE A 192 -3.34 6.83 -16.19
CA ILE A 192 -4.00 8.13 -16.28
C ILE A 192 -5.43 8.02 -15.70
N SER A 193 -6.14 6.93 -15.96
CA SER A 193 -7.44 6.66 -15.34
C SER A 193 -7.33 6.56 -13.83
N LEU A 194 -6.37 5.80 -13.30
CA LEU A 194 -6.09 5.72 -11.86
C LEU A 194 -5.80 7.11 -11.27
N ALA A 195 -4.98 7.92 -11.93
CA ALA A 195 -4.67 9.27 -11.46
C ALA A 195 -5.92 10.15 -11.40
N ARG A 196 -6.84 10.00 -12.35
CA ARG A 196 -8.15 10.68 -12.34
C ARG A 196 -9.03 10.19 -11.20
N ASP A 197 -9.18 8.88 -11.04
CA ASP A 197 -10.07 8.26 -10.05
C ASP A 197 -9.64 8.60 -8.62
N TYR A 198 -8.33 8.55 -8.35
CA TYR A 198 -7.75 8.92 -7.06
C TYR A 198 -7.54 10.43 -6.89
N GLN A 199 -7.82 11.23 -7.92
CA GLN A 199 -7.50 12.66 -7.98
C GLN A 199 -6.05 12.96 -7.52
N ALA A 200 -5.11 12.18 -8.04
CA ALA A 200 -3.68 12.25 -7.75
C ALA A 200 -2.89 12.62 -9.01
N SER A 201 -1.61 12.96 -8.86
CA SER A 201 -0.76 13.17 -10.03
C SER A 201 -0.37 11.83 -10.67
N VAL A 202 -0.20 11.80 -11.99
CA VAL A 202 0.29 10.61 -12.71
C VAL A 202 1.64 10.13 -12.14
N GLU A 203 2.52 11.07 -11.78
CA GLU A 203 3.80 10.78 -11.11
C GLU A 203 3.62 10.07 -9.76
N SER A 204 2.66 10.51 -8.94
CA SER A 204 2.33 9.85 -7.67
C SER A 204 1.80 8.43 -7.89
N VAL A 205 0.95 8.24 -8.90
CA VAL A 205 0.40 6.93 -9.26
C VAL A 205 1.50 6.01 -9.78
N PHE A 206 2.41 6.47 -10.63
CA PHE A 206 3.58 5.68 -11.07
C PHE A 206 4.40 5.15 -9.90
N LEU A 207 4.78 6.06 -8.99
CA LEU A 207 5.59 5.71 -7.83
C LEU A 207 4.87 4.68 -6.96
N ARG A 208 3.57 4.88 -6.70
CA ARG A 208 2.78 3.94 -5.93
C ARG A 208 2.61 2.60 -6.65
N LEU A 209 2.36 2.60 -7.96
CA LEU A 209 2.18 1.41 -8.79
C LEU A 209 3.34 0.43 -8.56
N CYS A 210 4.58 0.88 -8.72
CA CYS A 210 5.76 0.04 -8.52
C CYS A 210 5.93 -0.50 -7.09
N THR A 211 5.23 0.05 -6.09
CA THR A 211 5.30 -0.47 -4.71
C THR A 211 4.26 -1.56 -4.42
N VAL A 212 3.25 -1.72 -5.28
CA VAL A 212 2.08 -2.56 -4.98
C VAL A 212 1.82 -3.66 -6.00
N VAL A 213 2.36 -3.53 -7.22
CA VAL A 213 2.03 -4.45 -8.31
C VAL A 213 2.88 -5.72 -8.29
N ASP A 214 2.24 -6.83 -8.62
CA ASP A 214 2.85 -8.17 -8.66
C ASP A 214 3.30 -8.57 -10.08
N TYR A 215 3.49 -7.59 -10.95
CA TYR A 215 3.98 -7.77 -12.31
C TYR A 215 5.25 -6.95 -12.56
N PRO A 216 6.17 -7.43 -13.43
CA PRO A 216 7.39 -6.73 -13.76
C PRO A 216 7.08 -5.44 -14.53
N CYS A 217 7.25 -4.31 -13.85
CA CYS A 217 7.33 -3.00 -14.48
C CYS A 217 8.42 -2.12 -13.83
N THR A 218 8.92 -1.16 -14.60
CA THR A 218 9.80 -0.08 -14.16
C THR A 218 9.21 1.25 -14.65
N VAL A 219 9.08 2.22 -13.75
CA VAL A 219 8.70 3.59 -14.09
C VAL A 219 9.93 4.49 -14.07
N ALA A 220 10.04 5.41 -15.02
CA ALA A 220 11.07 6.43 -15.04
C ALA A 220 10.46 7.82 -15.22
N ILE A 221 10.98 8.77 -14.46
CA ILE A 221 10.64 10.18 -14.61
C ILE A 221 11.86 10.87 -15.22
N CYS A 222 11.65 11.49 -16.37
CA CYS A 222 12.69 12.10 -17.16
C CYS A 222 12.42 13.59 -17.38
N SER A 223 13.48 14.36 -17.57
CA SER A 223 13.43 15.78 -17.91
C SER A 223 14.39 16.08 -19.05
N TYR A 224 14.07 17.05 -19.89
CA TYR A 224 14.98 17.45 -20.98
C TYR A 224 16.19 18.22 -20.45
N ASN A 225 17.39 17.95 -20.96
CA ASN A 225 18.54 18.82 -20.75
C ASN A 225 18.55 19.99 -21.76
N ARG A 226 19.58 20.83 -21.70
CA ARG A 226 19.74 21.98 -22.62
C ARG A 226 20.00 21.58 -24.07
N GLU A 227 20.48 20.37 -24.30
CA GLU A 227 20.78 19.80 -25.61
C GLU A 227 19.56 19.11 -26.23
N GLY A 228 18.42 19.08 -25.52
CA GLY A 228 17.19 18.45 -26.00
C GLY A 228 17.13 16.93 -25.77
N GLU A 229 18.06 16.38 -24.99
CA GLU A 229 18.10 14.96 -24.63
C GLU A 229 17.22 14.69 -23.42
N LEU A 230 16.58 13.52 -23.39
CA LEU A 230 15.72 13.11 -22.29
C LEU A 230 16.55 12.37 -21.23
N ILE A 231 16.69 12.99 -20.05
CA ILE A 231 17.54 12.49 -18.96
C ILE A 231 16.70 11.92 -17.84
N VAL A 232 17.05 10.71 -17.39
CA VAL A 232 16.41 10.06 -16.24
C VAL A 232 16.67 10.88 -14.98
N SER A 233 15.62 11.53 -14.47
CA SER A 233 15.66 12.26 -13.21
C SER A 233 15.66 11.27 -12.04
N TYR A 234 14.82 10.24 -12.13
CA TYR A 234 14.81 9.08 -11.26
C TYR A 234 13.97 7.94 -11.86
N SER A 235 14.16 6.72 -11.36
CA SER A 235 13.37 5.55 -11.74
C SER A 235 12.94 4.74 -10.51
N GLN A 236 11.91 3.92 -10.65
CA GLN A 236 11.47 2.97 -9.64
C GLN A 236 11.01 1.69 -10.31
N LYS A 237 11.43 0.55 -9.78
CA LYS A 237 11.04 -0.77 -10.27
C LYS A 237 10.08 -1.44 -9.29
N SER A 238 9.19 -2.26 -9.85
CA SER A 238 8.42 -3.25 -9.11
C SER A 238 9.33 -4.33 -8.50
N LYS A 239 8.78 -5.11 -7.57
CA LYS A 239 9.47 -6.25 -6.95
C LYS A 239 9.89 -7.29 -8.00
N GLU A 240 9.02 -7.52 -8.99
CA GLU A 240 9.20 -8.52 -10.04
C GLU A 240 10.08 -8.04 -11.21
N SER A 241 10.43 -6.75 -11.28
CA SER A 241 11.30 -6.20 -12.32
C SER A 241 12.76 -6.17 -11.88
N ASN A 242 13.66 -6.51 -12.80
CA ASN A 242 15.11 -6.36 -12.65
C ASN A 242 15.66 -5.14 -13.40
N LEU A 243 14.85 -4.46 -14.22
CA LEU A 243 15.29 -3.31 -15.00
C LEU A 243 15.49 -2.08 -14.10
N VAL A 244 16.72 -1.57 -14.09
CA VAL A 244 17.11 -0.35 -13.37
C VAL A 244 17.59 0.68 -14.38
N LEU A 245 16.99 1.87 -14.35
CA LEU A 245 17.47 3.02 -15.10
C LEU A 245 18.20 3.98 -14.16
N GLU A 246 19.49 4.16 -14.39
CA GLU A 246 20.34 4.97 -13.52
C GLU A 246 20.02 6.46 -13.65
N LYS A 247 20.07 7.17 -12.53
CA LYS A 247 19.85 8.62 -12.55
C LYS A 247 20.93 9.31 -13.38
N GLY A 248 20.51 10.16 -14.30
CA GLY A 248 21.41 10.87 -15.23
C GLY A 248 21.71 10.11 -16.52
N SER A 249 21.25 8.86 -16.66
CA SER A 249 21.30 8.16 -17.95
C SER A 249 20.40 8.85 -18.98
N LYS A 250 20.78 8.68 -20.25
CA LYS A 250 20.06 9.24 -21.40
C LYS A 250 19.08 8.19 -21.91
N ILE A 251 17.85 8.60 -22.18
CA ILE A 251 16.92 7.75 -22.93
C ILE A 251 17.37 7.74 -24.39
N ASP A 252 17.35 6.55 -25.02
CA ASP A 252 17.66 6.35 -26.43
C ASP A 252 16.95 7.40 -27.29
N PHE A 253 17.71 8.09 -28.14
CA PHE A 253 17.20 9.18 -28.97
C PHE A 253 16.09 8.75 -29.94
N ASN A 254 16.03 7.47 -30.31
CA ASN A 254 14.97 6.93 -31.16
C ASN A 254 13.71 6.54 -30.39
N SER A 255 13.70 6.68 -29.05
CA SER A 255 12.54 6.34 -28.24
C SER A 255 11.33 7.21 -28.57
N SER A 256 10.16 6.58 -28.60
CA SER A 256 8.87 7.27 -28.74
C SER A 256 8.61 8.24 -27.56
N ALA A 257 9.32 8.10 -26.45
CA ALA A 257 9.24 9.00 -25.29
C ALA A 257 9.53 10.47 -25.65
N TYR A 258 10.32 10.73 -26.69
CA TYR A 258 10.65 12.09 -27.14
C TYR A 258 9.45 12.86 -27.72
N GLU A 259 8.35 12.18 -28.03
CA GLU A 259 7.11 12.80 -28.50
C GLU A 259 6.31 13.44 -27.37
N CYS A 260 6.49 12.99 -26.12
CA CYS A 260 5.68 13.35 -24.95
C CYS A 260 6.02 14.74 -24.33
N LYS A 261 6.21 15.78 -25.16
CA LYS A 261 6.70 17.10 -24.74
C LYS A 261 5.67 17.98 -24.00
N ARG A 262 4.40 17.58 -23.93
CA ARG A 262 3.33 18.35 -23.26
C ARG A 262 2.54 17.49 -22.29
N PRO A 263 2.02 18.07 -21.20
CA PRO A 263 1.19 17.35 -20.24
C PRO A 263 0.03 16.60 -20.94
N GLY A 264 -0.07 15.29 -20.70
CA GLY A 264 -1.11 14.43 -21.25
C GLY A 264 -0.87 13.90 -22.66
N TRP A 265 0.19 14.32 -23.36
CA TRP A 265 0.59 13.67 -24.62
C TRP A 265 1.16 12.29 -24.30
N THR A 266 0.76 11.27 -25.05
CA THR A 266 1.15 9.87 -24.81
C THR A 266 1.79 9.27 -26.06
N SER A 267 2.73 8.35 -25.86
CA SER A 267 3.30 7.53 -26.92
C SER A 267 3.49 6.09 -26.45
N TYR A 268 3.59 5.16 -27.41
CA TYR A 268 3.76 3.73 -27.16
C TYR A 268 4.68 3.14 -28.23
N GLY A 269 5.57 2.25 -27.81
CA GLY A 269 6.37 1.43 -28.70
C GLY A 269 6.87 0.16 -28.01
N VAL A 270 7.29 -0.81 -28.83
CA VAL A 270 8.19 -1.87 -28.38
C VAL A 270 9.60 -1.42 -28.74
N GLU A 271 10.46 -1.27 -27.73
CA GLU A 271 11.77 -0.63 -27.86
C GLU A 271 12.88 -1.51 -27.26
N SER A 272 14.09 -1.36 -27.80
CA SER A 272 15.29 -2.13 -27.46
C SER A 272 16.47 -1.20 -27.15
N TRP A 273 16.46 -0.58 -25.97
CA TRP A 273 17.54 0.32 -25.55
C TRP A 273 18.81 -0.45 -25.17
N GLU A 274 19.96 0.24 -25.14
CA GLU A 274 21.22 -0.34 -24.67
C GLU A 274 21.08 -0.88 -23.24
N GLU A 275 20.38 -0.16 -22.37
CA GLU A 275 20.09 -0.56 -20.98
C GLU A 275 19.21 -1.83 -20.88
N PHE A 276 18.53 -2.22 -21.95
CA PHE A 276 17.71 -3.42 -21.98
C PHE A 276 18.53 -4.69 -22.27
N ASN A 277 19.83 -4.57 -22.51
CA ASN A 277 20.76 -5.70 -22.70
C ASN A 277 20.30 -6.71 -23.76
N GLY A 278 19.74 -6.22 -24.87
CA GLY A 278 19.26 -7.03 -25.99
C GLY A 278 17.83 -7.58 -25.83
N GLU A 279 17.11 -7.20 -24.77
CA GLU A 279 15.68 -7.50 -24.61
C GLU A 279 14.79 -6.38 -25.17
N GLU A 280 13.58 -6.76 -25.59
CA GLU A 280 12.53 -5.83 -26.03
C GLU A 280 11.55 -5.55 -24.89
N PHE A 281 11.25 -4.27 -24.65
CA PHE A 281 10.26 -3.83 -23.68
C PHE A 281 9.14 -3.02 -24.34
N ASN A 282 7.92 -3.17 -23.82
CA ASN A 282 6.87 -2.18 -24.02
C ASN A 282 7.27 -0.90 -23.28
N VAL A 283 7.41 0.19 -24.03
CA VAL A 283 7.67 1.53 -23.53
C VAL A 283 6.44 2.38 -23.81
N GLU A 284 5.72 2.74 -22.77
CA GLU A 284 4.60 3.68 -22.85
C GLU A 284 4.95 4.95 -22.09
N SER A 285 4.79 6.10 -22.72
CA SER A 285 5.18 7.38 -22.15
C SER A 285 4.01 8.36 -22.05
N VAL A 286 4.13 9.30 -21.11
CA VAL A 286 3.20 10.41 -20.95
C VAL A 286 3.94 11.69 -20.55
N GLY A 287 3.59 12.81 -21.18
CA GLY A 287 4.08 14.11 -20.78
C GLY A 287 3.48 14.51 -19.43
N LEU A 288 4.31 14.96 -18.50
CA LEU A 288 3.93 15.33 -17.14
C LEU A 288 3.86 16.83 -16.97
N SER A 289 3.05 17.26 -16.01
CA SER A 289 3.01 18.67 -15.60
C SER A 289 4.38 19.14 -15.10
N PRO A 290 4.78 20.38 -15.44
CA PRO A 290 6.04 20.95 -14.98
C PRO A 290 6.07 21.08 -13.46
N ILE A 291 7.25 20.92 -12.87
CA ILE A 291 7.50 21.28 -11.46
C ILE A 291 7.67 22.80 -11.41
N ARG A 292 6.99 23.46 -10.46
CA ARG A 292 7.06 24.93 -10.28
C ARG A 292 8.45 25.51 -10.52
N LYS A 293 8.51 26.60 -11.29
CA LYS A 293 9.71 27.34 -11.73
C LYS A 293 10.60 26.61 -12.76
N GLN A 294 10.36 25.34 -13.06
CA GLN A 294 11.03 24.65 -14.16
C GLN A 294 10.11 24.67 -15.39
N LEU A 295 10.56 25.34 -16.45
CA LEU A 295 9.89 25.35 -17.77
C LEU A 295 10.27 24.13 -18.61
N VAL A 296 11.05 23.22 -18.05
CA VAL A 296 11.56 22.04 -18.75
C VAL A 296 10.43 21.00 -18.84
N PRO A 297 10.09 20.50 -20.04
CA PRO A 297 9.15 19.41 -20.17
C PRO A 297 9.61 18.17 -19.41
N ARG A 298 8.65 17.41 -18.91
CA ARG A 298 8.88 16.19 -18.14
C ARG A 298 8.12 15.06 -18.77
N VAL A 299 8.71 13.87 -18.77
CA VAL A 299 8.11 12.66 -19.34
C VAL A 299 8.12 11.58 -18.26
N GLY A 300 6.99 10.94 -18.06
CA GLY A 300 6.91 9.71 -17.29
C GLY A 300 6.84 8.53 -18.25
N ILE A 301 7.66 7.52 -18.00
CA ILE A 301 7.80 6.34 -18.85
C ILE A 301 7.45 5.11 -18.01
N LEU A 302 6.56 4.28 -18.53
CA LEU A 302 6.27 2.94 -18.04
C LEU A 302 6.97 1.93 -18.94
N ILE A 303 7.76 1.06 -18.35
CA ILE A 303 8.52 0.03 -19.04
C ILE A 303 8.07 -1.32 -18.51
N SER A 304 7.58 -2.20 -19.37
CA SER A 304 7.16 -3.56 -19.03
C SER A 304 7.62 -4.55 -20.09
N PRO A 305 7.88 -5.83 -19.75
CA PRO A 305 8.41 -6.77 -20.74
C PRO A 305 7.43 -6.97 -21.91
N SER A 306 7.95 -6.96 -23.15
CA SER A 306 7.14 -7.08 -24.38
C SER A 306 6.31 -8.36 -24.45
N LYS A 307 6.85 -9.48 -23.94
CA LYS A 307 6.23 -10.81 -23.91
C LYS A 307 5.58 -11.13 -22.56
N PHE A 308 5.30 -10.13 -21.73
CA PHE A 308 4.63 -10.34 -20.45
C PHE A 308 3.14 -10.60 -20.66
N VAL A 309 2.73 -11.87 -20.60
CA VAL A 309 1.36 -12.20 -20.24
C VAL A 309 1.27 -12.06 -18.74
N LYS A 310 0.37 -11.19 -18.26
CA LYS A 310 0.04 -11.09 -16.83
C LYS A 310 -0.38 -12.47 -16.31
N LYS A 311 0.59 -13.22 -15.79
CA LYS A 311 0.35 -14.48 -15.10
C LYS A 311 -0.59 -14.12 -13.97
N ARG A 312 -1.80 -14.68 -13.97
CA ARG A 312 -2.69 -14.56 -12.83
C ARG A 312 -2.20 -15.43 -11.69
N ASN A 313 -1.09 -15.03 -11.10
CA ASN A 313 -0.45 -15.83 -10.07
C ASN A 313 -0.36 -15.04 -8.79
N LYS A 314 -0.98 -15.65 -7.77
CA LYS A 314 -0.86 -15.45 -6.34
C LYS A 314 -1.51 -14.20 -5.77
N GLY A 315 -2.58 -14.41 -5.02
CA GLY A 315 -3.38 -13.35 -4.45
C GLY A 315 -4.65 -13.89 -3.77
N ILE A 316 -5.65 -13.03 -3.68
CA ILE A 316 -6.98 -13.36 -3.16
C ILE A 316 -7.87 -13.85 -4.29
N TYR A 317 -8.27 -15.12 -4.25
CA TYR A 317 -9.17 -15.76 -5.20
C TYR A 317 -10.57 -15.82 -4.63
N LEU A 318 -11.55 -15.20 -5.30
CA LEU A 318 -12.95 -15.29 -4.88
C LEU A 318 -13.62 -16.41 -5.67
N VAL A 319 -14.22 -17.38 -4.99
CA VAL A 319 -14.85 -18.55 -5.61
C VAL A 319 -16.25 -18.79 -5.03
N SER A 320 -17.14 -19.35 -5.85
CA SER A 320 -18.40 -19.87 -5.33
C SER A 320 -18.20 -21.30 -4.78
N GLY A 321 -18.57 -21.51 -3.52
CA GLY A 321 -18.43 -22.79 -2.82
C GLY A 321 -18.55 -22.66 -1.30
N ASP A 322 -18.30 -23.77 -0.60
CA ASP A 322 -18.35 -23.84 0.86
C ASP A 322 -16.92 -23.93 1.43
N ALA A 323 -16.52 -22.94 2.23
CA ALA A 323 -15.20 -22.92 2.88
C ALA A 323 -14.99 -24.05 3.92
N THR A 324 -16.05 -24.76 4.34
CA THR A 324 -15.92 -25.98 5.16
C THR A 324 -15.45 -27.18 4.34
N GLU A 325 -15.44 -27.05 3.01
CA GLU A 325 -15.03 -28.02 1.98
C GLU A 325 -14.01 -27.39 1.00
N PRO A 326 -12.81 -27.04 1.49
CA PRO A 326 -11.80 -26.43 0.65
C PRO A 326 -11.33 -27.39 -0.46
N ARG A 327 -11.17 -26.87 -1.68
CA ARG A 327 -10.82 -27.64 -2.89
C ARG A 327 -9.30 -27.63 -3.14
N GLY A 328 -8.83 -28.64 -3.88
CA GLY A 328 -7.44 -28.79 -4.32
C GLY A 328 -6.71 -29.96 -3.65
N ASP A 329 -5.53 -30.30 -4.19
CA ASP A 329 -4.80 -31.51 -3.78
C ASP A 329 -3.82 -31.27 -2.63
N ASN A 330 -3.36 -30.03 -2.46
CA ASN A 330 -2.46 -29.64 -1.37
C ASN A 330 -3.16 -29.71 0.00
N LYS A 331 -2.38 -29.67 1.09
CA LYS A 331 -2.96 -29.56 2.44
C LYS A 331 -3.69 -28.22 2.59
N LYS A 332 -4.73 -28.17 3.41
CA LYS A 332 -5.64 -27.02 3.53
C LYS A 332 -5.65 -26.47 4.94
N ILE A 333 -5.57 -25.14 5.03
CA ILE A 333 -5.88 -24.40 6.25
C ILE A 333 -7.21 -23.69 6.05
N ILE A 334 -8.19 -23.99 6.90
CA ILE A 334 -9.47 -23.27 6.96
C ILE A 334 -9.35 -22.20 8.04
N VAL A 335 -9.45 -20.92 7.66
CA VAL A 335 -9.36 -19.80 8.62
C VAL A 335 -10.73 -19.48 9.19
N GLN A 336 -10.81 -19.37 10.52
CA GLN A 336 -12.03 -19.06 11.26
C GLN A 336 -11.79 -17.91 12.25
N ILE A 337 -12.69 -16.93 12.26
CA ILE A 337 -12.75 -15.93 13.34
C ILE A 337 -13.62 -16.46 14.49
N VAL A 338 -13.09 -16.39 15.71
CA VAL A 338 -13.79 -16.77 16.94
C VAL A 338 -13.89 -15.59 17.91
N ASN A 339 -14.86 -15.67 18.83
CA ASN A 339 -15.09 -14.65 19.86
C ASN A 339 -14.55 -15.07 21.23
N ASN A 340 -14.31 -14.07 22.08
CA ASN A 340 -13.92 -14.22 23.48
C ASN A 340 -14.95 -14.91 24.39
N HIS A 341 -16.13 -15.28 23.88
CA HIS A 341 -17.07 -16.13 24.60
C HIS A 341 -16.96 -17.61 24.22
N ALA A 342 -16.11 -17.97 23.24
CA ALA A 342 -16.02 -19.30 22.63
C ALA A 342 -17.35 -19.80 22.00
N GLY A 343 -18.20 -18.88 21.55
CA GLY A 343 -19.48 -19.21 20.92
C GLY A 343 -19.33 -19.50 19.42
N VAL A 344 -19.88 -20.62 18.94
CA VAL A 344 -19.89 -21.02 17.51
C VAL A 344 -21.31 -21.26 16.97
N GLY A 345 -22.31 -20.59 17.57
CA GLY A 345 -23.73 -20.89 17.33
C GLY A 345 -24.32 -20.38 16.01
N PHE A 346 -23.58 -19.61 15.22
CA PHE A 346 -24.10 -18.91 14.04
C PHE A 346 -23.17 -19.00 12.83
N GLY A 347 -23.76 -18.83 11.64
CA GLY A 347 -23.06 -18.69 10.36
C GLY A 347 -22.01 -19.78 10.11
N PHE A 348 -20.84 -19.35 9.62
CA PHE A 348 -19.72 -20.25 9.32
C PHE A 348 -19.24 -21.05 10.53
N GLY A 349 -19.18 -20.45 11.72
CA GLY A 349 -18.76 -21.15 12.94
C GLY A 349 -19.68 -22.34 13.27
N LYS A 350 -20.99 -22.19 13.05
CA LYS A 350 -21.96 -23.28 13.23
C LYS A 350 -21.76 -24.39 12.20
N ALA A 351 -21.60 -24.03 10.92
CA ALA A 351 -21.39 -24.98 9.85
C ALA A 351 -20.10 -25.79 10.08
N LEU A 352 -19.01 -25.10 10.39
CA LEU A 352 -17.71 -25.72 10.65
C LEU A 352 -17.74 -26.62 11.88
N ALA A 353 -18.36 -26.19 12.99
CA ALA A 353 -18.48 -27.00 14.21
C ALA A 353 -19.44 -28.20 14.07
N LYS A 354 -20.42 -28.12 13.16
CA LYS A 354 -21.29 -29.26 12.82
C LYS A 354 -20.49 -30.33 12.06
N LYS A 355 -19.60 -29.90 11.17
CA LYS A 355 -18.77 -30.79 10.35
C LYS A 355 -17.59 -31.36 11.12
N TYR A 356 -16.82 -30.50 11.79
CA TYR A 356 -15.62 -30.86 12.55
C TYR A 356 -15.84 -30.53 14.04
N LYS A 357 -16.27 -31.52 14.83
CA LYS A 357 -16.65 -31.34 16.25
C LYS A 357 -15.46 -30.95 17.14
N GLU A 358 -14.26 -31.31 16.72
CA GLU A 358 -12.96 -31.01 17.32
C GLU A 358 -12.75 -29.51 17.45
N THR A 359 -13.22 -28.72 16.48
CA THR A 359 -13.07 -27.25 16.46
C THR A 359 -13.74 -26.59 17.66
N LYS A 360 -14.94 -27.06 18.05
CA LYS A 360 -15.67 -26.57 19.22
C LYS A 360 -15.00 -27.03 20.51
N SER A 361 -14.60 -28.30 20.58
CA SER A 361 -13.99 -28.87 21.79
C SER A 361 -12.64 -28.23 22.09
N SER A 362 -11.81 -28.01 21.06
CA SER A 362 -10.55 -27.30 21.16
C SER A 362 -10.75 -25.85 21.60
N LEU A 363 -11.71 -25.12 21.01
CA LEU A 363 -12.00 -23.74 21.40
C LEU A 363 -12.47 -23.62 22.87
N GLN A 364 -13.29 -24.56 23.36
CA GLN A 364 -13.72 -24.59 24.76
C GLN A 364 -12.57 -24.92 25.72
N ASN A 365 -11.63 -25.78 25.31
CA ASN A 365 -10.43 -26.06 26.09
C ASN A 365 -9.48 -24.85 26.10
N TRP A 366 -9.29 -24.19 24.94
CA TRP A 366 -8.49 -22.98 24.84
C TRP A 366 -9.03 -21.87 25.76
N LYS A 367 -10.36 -21.71 25.86
CA LYS A 367 -10.99 -20.76 26.80
C LYS A 367 -10.65 -21.00 28.28
N LYS A 368 -10.29 -22.23 28.67
CA LYS A 368 -9.87 -22.52 30.06
C LYS A 368 -8.48 -21.97 30.36
N ASP A 369 -7.64 -21.81 29.33
CA ASP A 369 -6.33 -21.19 29.44
C ASP A 369 -6.46 -19.66 29.38
N LYS A 370 -6.73 -19.05 30.54
CA LYS A 370 -6.94 -17.61 30.67
C LYS A 370 -5.73 -16.76 30.26
N ASN A 371 -4.53 -17.33 30.22
CA ASN A 371 -3.32 -16.59 29.86
C ASN A 371 -3.18 -16.45 28.33
N ASN A 372 -3.65 -17.44 27.58
CA ASN A 372 -3.52 -17.49 26.12
C ASN A 372 -4.85 -17.26 25.38
N PHE A 373 -5.98 -17.17 26.09
CA PHE A 373 -7.29 -16.88 25.50
C PHE A 373 -7.59 -15.38 25.49
N LYS A 374 -6.85 -14.62 24.68
CA LYS A 374 -6.98 -13.16 24.52
C LYS A 374 -7.06 -12.77 23.05
N LEU A 375 -7.59 -11.58 22.79
CA LEU A 375 -7.70 -11.04 21.43
C LEU A 375 -6.33 -10.97 20.74
N GLY A 376 -6.28 -11.39 19.48
CA GLY A 376 -5.07 -11.47 18.64
C GLY A 376 -4.40 -12.84 18.64
N GLU A 377 -4.69 -13.68 19.65
CA GLU A 377 -4.12 -15.03 19.72
C GLU A 377 -4.80 -16.00 18.76
N THR A 378 -4.12 -17.11 18.51
CA THR A 378 -4.53 -18.12 17.52
C THR A 378 -4.53 -19.53 18.10
N ASN A 379 -5.33 -20.40 17.50
CA ASN A 379 -5.43 -21.81 17.87
C ASN A 379 -5.51 -22.68 16.61
N LEU A 380 -4.69 -23.72 16.56
CA LEU A 380 -4.63 -24.65 15.43
C LEU A 380 -5.32 -25.96 15.82
N VAL A 381 -6.27 -26.37 15.00
CA VAL A 381 -7.05 -27.60 15.23
C VAL A 381 -6.93 -28.48 14.01
N ARG A 382 -6.21 -29.59 14.13
CA ARG A 382 -6.20 -30.61 13.07
C ARG A 382 -7.54 -31.33 13.07
N VAL A 383 -8.23 -31.31 11.93
CA VAL A 383 -9.57 -31.91 11.76
C VAL A 383 -9.58 -33.04 10.76
N ASP A 384 -8.53 -33.15 9.93
CA ASP A 384 -8.30 -34.27 9.02
C ASP A 384 -6.79 -34.50 8.79
N PHE A 385 -6.44 -35.51 7.98
CA PHE A 385 -5.06 -35.81 7.62
C PHE A 385 -4.40 -34.66 6.84
N ASP A 386 -5.17 -33.95 6.00
CA ASP A 386 -4.73 -32.84 5.17
C ASP A 386 -5.43 -31.50 5.49
N ILE A 387 -6.30 -31.45 6.52
CA ILE A 387 -7.04 -30.23 6.90
C ILE A 387 -6.74 -29.79 8.34
N ILE A 388 -6.35 -28.53 8.47
CA ILE A 388 -6.25 -27.81 9.75
C ILE A 388 -7.21 -26.63 9.74
N VAL A 389 -7.89 -26.41 10.86
CA VAL A 389 -8.65 -25.19 11.13
C VAL A 389 -7.79 -24.24 11.96
N PHE A 390 -7.57 -23.04 11.44
CA PHE A 390 -6.81 -21.98 12.09
C PHE A 390 -7.78 -20.94 12.65
N GLN A 391 -7.96 -20.96 13.97
CA GLN A 391 -8.85 -20.06 14.68
C GLN A 391 -8.11 -18.80 15.11
N ILE A 392 -8.68 -17.64 14.81
CA ILE A 392 -8.17 -16.32 15.23
C ILE A 392 -9.18 -15.70 16.18
N LEU A 393 -8.75 -15.38 17.40
CA LEU A 393 -9.59 -14.68 18.39
C LEU A 393 -9.57 -13.18 18.10
N ALA A 394 -10.44 -12.71 17.21
CA ALA A 394 -10.49 -11.31 16.79
C ALA A 394 -11.87 -10.67 17.00
N GLN A 395 -12.80 -11.36 17.64
CA GLN A 395 -14.14 -10.85 17.92
C GLN A 395 -14.35 -10.65 19.42
N ASP A 396 -14.66 -9.42 19.81
CA ASP A 396 -15.01 -9.06 21.18
C ASP A 396 -16.53 -9.04 21.33
N GLY A 397 -17.07 -9.99 22.09
CA GLY A 397 -18.51 -10.16 22.25
C GLY A 397 -19.22 -10.68 21.00
N LEU A 398 -20.56 -10.55 20.97
CA LEU A 398 -21.40 -11.08 19.89
C LEU A 398 -22.15 -10.01 19.09
N TYR A 399 -22.32 -8.81 19.66
CA TYR A 399 -23.12 -7.72 19.11
C TYR A 399 -22.39 -6.39 19.29
N PRO A 400 -22.64 -5.39 18.42
CA PRO A 400 -22.07 -4.06 18.57
C PRO A 400 -22.37 -3.47 19.95
N LYS A 401 -21.40 -2.76 20.53
CA LYS A 401 -21.52 -2.10 21.83
C LYS A 401 -20.87 -0.73 21.76
N ASP A 402 -21.56 0.29 22.26
CA ASP A 402 -21.06 1.67 22.34
C ASP A 402 -20.56 2.20 20.98
N GLY A 403 -21.30 1.92 19.90
CA GLY A 403 -20.94 2.33 18.53
C GLY A 403 -19.81 1.53 17.88
N ASN A 404 -19.18 0.59 18.60
CA ASN A 404 -18.09 -0.25 18.09
C ASN A 404 -18.60 -1.59 17.58
N ILE A 405 -18.08 -2.03 16.43
CA ILE A 405 -18.32 -3.37 15.91
C ILE A 405 -17.60 -4.44 16.75
N PRO A 406 -18.11 -5.70 16.79
CA PRO A 406 -17.44 -6.80 17.51
C PRO A 406 -16.06 -7.15 16.95
N LEU A 407 -15.83 -7.03 15.64
CA LEU A 407 -14.53 -7.33 15.04
C LEU A 407 -13.47 -6.31 15.51
N LYS A 408 -12.31 -6.79 15.95
CA LYS A 408 -11.12 -5.97 16.21
C LYS A 408 -10.13 -6.19 15.08
N TYR A 409 -9.99 -5.19 14.21
CA TYR A 409 -9.09 -5.29 13.04
C TYR A 409 -7.63 -5.50 13.41
N SER A 410 -7.15 -4.86 14.49
CA SER A 410 -5.79 -5.09 15.01
C SER A 410 -5.58 -6.56 15.37
N SER A 411 -6.52 -7.15 16.12
CA SER A 411 -6.46 -8.56 16.49
C SER A 411 -6.60 -9.53 15.30
N LEU A 412 -7.41 -9.17 14.30
CA LEU A 412 -7.46 -9.91 13.04
C LEU A 412 -6.08 -9.88 12.35
N ARG A 413 -5.45 -8.72 12.29
CA ARG A 413 -4.12 -8.53 11.72
C ARG A 413 -3.07 -9.38 12.44
N ASP A 414 -3.03 -9.34 13.78
CA ASP A 414 -2.11 -10.14 14.59
C ASP A 414 -2.27 -11.65 14.34
N GLY A 415 -3.51 -12.10 14.19
CA GLY A 415 -3.82 -13.48 13.85
C GLY A 415 -3.39 -13.87 12.44
N LEU A 416 -3.54 -12.98 11.46
CA LEU A 416 -3.08 -13.20 10.08
C LEU A 416 -1.55 -13.17 9.97
N ILE A 417 -0.86 -12.35 10.77
CA ILE A 417 0.61 -12.40 10.91
C ILE A 417 1.04 -13.76 11.44
N SER A 418 0.32 -14.31 12.42
CA SER A 418 0.60 -15.64 12.98
C SER A 418 0.35 -16.75 11.95
N LEU A 419 -0.71 -16.64 11.15
CA LEU A 419 -1.00 -17.54 10.04
C LEU A 419 0.12 -17.51 8.98
N ARG A 420 0.60 -16.32 8.60
CA ARG A 420 1.74 -16.16 7.69
C ARG A 420 2.97 -16.92 8.22
N LYS A 421 3.36 -16.68 9.47
CA LYS A 421 4.51 -17.36 10.10
C LYS A 421 4.36 -18.88 10.08
N TYR A 422 3.14 -19.38 10.29
CA TYR A 422 2.86 -20.82 10.20
C TYR A 422 3.06 -21.36 8.77
N ILE A 423 2.59 -20.64 7.75
CA ILE A 423 2.73 -21.05 6.35
C ILE A 423 4.17 -20.97 5.85
N GLU A 424 4.93 -19.96 6.28
CA GLU A 424 6.37 -19.86 5.99
C GLU A 424 7.14 -21.11 6.47
N GLN A 425 6.69 -21.72 7.56
CA GLN A 425 7.25 -22.97 8.09
C GLN A 425 6.64 -24.24 7.47
N ASN A 426 5.48 -24.12 6.80
CA ASN A 426 4.70 -25.23 6.25
C ASN A 426 4.18 -24.89 4.83
N PRO A 427 5.07 -24.82 3.82
CA PRO A 427 4.73 -24.29 2.49
C PRO A 427 3.81 -25.20 1.65
N ASP A 428 3.53 -26.41 2.12
CA ASP A 428 2.62 -27.39 1.50
C ASP A 428 1.14 -27.11 1.80
N TYR A 429 0.84 -26.16 2.68
CA TYR A 429 -0.52 -25.74 2.99
C TYR A 429 -1.01 -24.59 2.10
N THR A 430 -2.29 -24.65 1.75
CA THR A 430 -3.03 -23.60 1.05
C THR A 430 -4.07 -22.97 1.98
N VAL A 431 -4.35 -21.67 1.81
CA VAL A 431 -5.24 -20.92 2.72
C VAL A 431 -6.63 -20.79 2.13
N HIS A 432 -7.63 -21.19 2.91
CA HIS A 432 -9.04 -21.18 2.54
C HIS A 432 -9.85 -20.49 3.63
N MET A 433 -10.79 -19.64 3.26
CA MET A 433 -11.62 -18.93 4.22
C MET A 433 -12.97 -18.50 3.63
N PRO A 434 -14.03 -18.31 4.44
CA PRO A 434 -15.18 -17.53 4.01
C PRO A 434 -14.82 -16.03 4.02
N PRO A 435 -15.77 -15.12 3.76
CA PRO A 435 -15.64 -13.70 4.08
C PRO A 435 -15.54 -13.44 5.59
N ILE A 436 -14.40 -13.81 6.20
CA ILE A 436 -14.17 -13.81 7.64
C ILE A 436 -14.44 -12.43 8.24
N GLY A 437 -14.98 -12.38 9.46
CA GLY A 437 -15.23 -11.14 10.21
C GLY A 437 -16.34 -10.22 9.65
N SER A 438 -16.79 -10.39 8.40
CA SER A 438 -17.81 -9.52 7.77
C SER A 438 -19.26 -9.88 8.14
N GLY A 439 -19.49 -11.12 8.58
CA GLY A 439 -20.81 -11.61 8.96
C GLY A 439 -21.26 -11.12 10.34
N GLN A 440 -21.25 -12.01 11.33
CA GLN A 440 -21.71 -11.67 12.69
C GLN A 440 -20.88 -10.54 13.34
N ALA A 441 -19.57 -10.50 13.06
CA ALA A 441 -18.69 -9.51 13.65
C ALA A 441 -18.79 -8.10 13.02
N LYS A 442 -19.63 -7.93 11.98
CA LYS A 442 -19.97 -6.66 11.33
C LYS A 442 -18.77 -5.87 10.78
N GLY A 443 -17.66 -6.54 10.50
CA GLY A 443 -16.50 -5.93 9.84
C GLY A 443 -16.83 -5.51 8.41
N ASN A 444 -16.21 -4.41 7.98
CA ASN A 444 -16.24 -3.97 6.60
C ASN A 444 -15.37 -4.90 5.76
N TRP A 445 -15.98 -5.57 4.79
CA TRP A 445 -15.30 -6.56 3.95
C TRP A 445 -14.10 -5.99 3.18
N ASN A 446 -14.17 -4.75 2.68
CA ASN A 446 -13.07 -4.15 1.93
C ASN A 446 -11.84 -3.94 2.82
N ILE A 447 -12.04 -3.51 4.07
CA ILE A 447 -10.96 -3.38 5.05
C ILE A 447 -10.34 -4.76 5.35
N ILE A 448 -11.17 -5.78 5.59
CA ILE A 448 -10.71 -7.15 5.88
C ILE A 448 -9.91 -7.71 4.71
N LYS A 449 -10.42 -7.55 3.48
CA LYS A 449 -9.74 -7.96 2.25
C LYS A 449 -8.39 -7.28 2.12
N GLY A 450 -8.31 -5.98 2.45
CA GLY A 450 -7.05 -5.23 2.55
C GLY A 450 -6.06 -5.84 3.53
N ILE A 451 -6.48 -6.16 4.76
CA ILE A 451 -5.61 -6.78 5.77
C ILE A 451 -5.14 -8.18 5.31
N ILE A 452 -6.03 -8.99 4.72
CA ILE A 452 -5.66 -10.30 4.14
C ILE A 452 -4.61 -10.12 3.05
N TYR A 453 -4.76 -9.09 2.20
CA TYR A 453 -3.79 -8.78 1.17
C TYR A 453 -2.43 -8.42 1.80
N ASP A 454 -2.44 -7.45 2.72
CA ASP A 454 -1.24 -6.91 3.36
C ASP A 454 -0.46 -7.99 4.09
N GLU A 455 -1.13 -8.89 4.82
CA GLU A 455 -0.47 -9.86 5.70
C GLU A 455 -0.23 -11.24 5.06
N LEU A 456 -0.91 -11.59 3.97
CA LEU A 456 -0.75 -12.89 3.29
C LEU A 456 -0.35 -12.74 1.82
N ALA A 457 -1.17 -12.07 1.01
CA ALA A 457 -0.98 -12.02 -0.44
C ALA A 457 0.34 -11.32 -0.83
N SER A 458 0.65 -10.18 -0.18
CA SER A 458 1.89 -9.42 -0.42
C SER A 458 3.17 -10.23 -0.10
N TYR A 459 3.05 -11.25 0.75
CA TYR A 459 4.09 -12.20 1.11
C TYR A 459 4.10 -13.47 0.22
N GLY A 460 3.30 -13.48 -0.85
CA GLY A 460 3.26 -14.58 -1.83
C GLY A 460 2.39 -15.77 -1.43
N ILE A 461 1.52 -15.60 -0.42
CA ILE A 461 0.59 -16.63 0.05
C ILE A 461 -0.75 -16.52 -0.67
N ASN A 462 -1.19 -17.62 -1.31
CA ASN A 462 -2.47 -17.68 -1.99
C ASN A 462 -3.62 -17.86 -1.00
N VAL A 463 -4.67 -17.06 -1.15
CA VAL A 463 -5.86 -17.13 -0.31
C VAL A 463 -7.10 -17.36 -1.16
N THR A 464 -7.83 -18.44 -0.91
CA THR A 464 -9.12 -18.71 -1.55
C THR A 464 -10.26 -18.35 -0.62
N ILE A 465 -11.13 -17.44 -1.07
CA ILE A 465 -12.28 -16.92 -0.35
C ILE A 465 -13.56 -17.45 -0.97
N TYR A 466 -14.34 -18.21 -0.19
CA TYR A 466 -15.52 -18.91 -0.66
C TYR A 466 -16.81 -18.16 -0.32
N PHE A 467 -17.64 -17.89 -1.33
CA PHE A 467 -19.01 -17.40 -1.17
C PHE A 467 -20.00 -18.53 -1.45
N LEU A 468 -20.97 -18.72 -0.55
CA LEU A 468 -22.03 -19.72 -0.77
C LEU A 468 -22.86 -19.38 -2.03
N PRO A 469 -23.31 -20.39 -2.81
CA PRO A 469 -24.01 -20.19 -4.09
C PRO A 469 -25.28 -19.33 -4.07
N ASN A 470 -25.91 -19.14 -2.89
CA ASN A 470 -27.20 -18.43 -2.75
C ASN A 470 -27.10 -17.06 -2.07
N ASN A 471 -25.92 -16.67 -1.59
CA ASN A 471 -25.71 -15.26 -1.27
C ASN A 471 -25.51 -14.57 -2.61
N ASN A 472 -26.21 -13.46 -2.88
CA ASN A 472 -25.96 -12.59 -4.03
C ASN A 472 -24.47 -12.24 -4.08
N VAL A 473 -23.68 -13.11 -4.70
CA VAL A 473 -22.39 -12.75 -5.26
C VAL A 473 -22.80 -11.64 -6.23
N PRO A 474 -22.22 -10.43 -6.17
CA PRO A 474 -22.25 -9.60 -7.37
C PRO A 474 -21.88 -10.55 -8.51
N PRO A 475 -22.67 -10.62 -9.62
CA PRO A 475 -22.39 -11.56 -10.70
C PRO A 475 -20.89 -11.48 -10.94
N PRO A 476 -20.15 -12.61 -11.07
CA PRO A 476 -18.70 -12.57 -11.20
C PRO A 476 -18.42 -11.44 -12.17
N ASN A 477 -17.96 -10.31 -11.64
CA ASN A 477 -17.83 -9.15 -12.48
C ASN A 477 -16.71 -9.67 -13.36
N ILE A 478 -16.97 -9.92 -14.64
CA ILE A 478 -15.94 -10.48 -15.52
C ILE A 478 -14.73 -9.51 -15.55
N ASN A 479 -14.91 -8.29 -15.03
CA ASN A 479 -13.90 -7.28 -14.76
C ASN A 479 -13.35 -7.20 -13.30
N GLN A 480 -13.77 -8.08 -12.36
CA GLN A 480 -13.17 -8.26 -11.02
C GLN A 480 -12.86 -9.73 -10.67
N SER A 481 -13.19 -10.66 -11.55
CA SER A 481 -12.42 -11.88 -11.82
C SER A 481 -12.59 -12.18 -13.32
N LEU A 482 -11.59 -11.85 -14.14
CA LEU A 482 -11.55 -12.27 -15.54
C LEU A 482 -11.59 -13.83 -15.53
N ILE A 483 -12.52 -14.53 -16.17
CA ILE A 483 -12.49 -15.07 -17.54
C ILE A 483 -13.92 -15.48 -17.88
N LEU A 484 -14.36 -15.11 -19.09
CA LEU A 484 -15.01 -16.05 -19.99
C LEU A 484 -14.23 -16.01 -21.30
N LYS A 485 -13.78 -17.18 -21.78
CA LYS A 485 -14.06 -17.58 -23.15
C LYS A 485 -14.04 -19.10 -23.28
N GLU A 486 -14.90 -19.51 -24.20
CA GLU A 486 -15.30 -20.85 -24.58
C GLU A 486 -14.12 -21.72 -24.99
N VAL A 487 -14.29 -23.01 -24.73
CA VAL A 487 -13.51 -24.07 -25.31
C VAL A 487 -13.89 -24.13 -26.78
N ASP A 488 -12.99 -23.71 -27.68
CA ASP A 488 -13.03 -24.19 -29.05
C ASP A 488 -12.32 -25.54 -29.10
N GLU A 489 -13.09 -26.55 -29.55
CA GLU A 489 -12.63 -27.88 -29.92
C GLU A 489 -11.69 -27.78 -31.14
N GLU A 490 -10.44 -28.25 -30.99
CA GLU A 490 -9.76 -29.29 -31.81
C GLU A 490 -8.30 -29.47 -31.35
#